data_AF-A0A9E0LZI2-F1
#
_entry.id   AF-A0A9E0LZI2-F1
#
_cell.length_a   1.000
_cell.length_b   1.000
_cell.length_c   1.000
_cell.angle_alpha   90.00
_cell.angle_beta   90.00
_cell.angle_gamma   90.00
#
_symmetry.space_group_name_H-M   'P 1'
#
loop_
_entity.id
_entity.type
_entity.pdbx_description
1 polymer ?
#
loop_
_entity_poly.entity_id
_entity_poly.type
_entity_poly.pdbx_seq_one_letter_code
_entity_poly.pdbx_strand_id
1 'polypeptide(L)'
;MHPVAAAFWGGFFTVAAVMLAAAMVAAARGFSRVAAAGATYSVVPVLFVCAFLKLLPIDEPDAQSRFLTHLTVLGSMGLTSQLLLVLRGYRKPLSNQPLQLALLVSAVAMLVLCWLVPPRWGMWLANGYGLALGFGLIVLALRKAVRGTRVA
;
A
#
# COMPACT_ATOMS: atom_id res chain seq x y z
N MET A 1 -11.34 -15.78 -15.87
CA MET A 1 -11.08 -15.29 -14.49
C MET A 1 -12.30 -15.55 -13.64
N HIS A 2 -12.13 -15.92 -12.36
CA HIS A 2 -13.26 -16.15 -11.46
C HIS A 2 -14.00 -14.83 -11.19
N PRO A 3 -15.35 -14.78 -11.24
CA PRO A 3 -16.11 -13.52 -11.12
C PRO A 3 -15.84 -12.77 -9.81
N VAL A 4 -15.58 -13.49 -8.72
CA VAL A 4 -15.17 -12.92 -7.43
C VAL A 4 -13.85 -12.15 -7.54
N ALA A 5 -12.86 -12.71 -8.27
CA ALA A 5 -11.58 -12.04 -8.48
C ALA A 5 -11.76 -10.77 -9.32
N ALA A 6 -12.59 -10.84 -10.38
CA ALA A 6 -12.88 -9.67 -11.21
C ALA A 6 -13.57 -8.55 -10.41
N ALA A 7 -14.54 -8.88 -9.56
CA ALA A 7 -15.22 -7.91 -8.70
C ALA A 7 -14.27 -7.30 -7.65
N PHE A 8 -13.42 -8.12 -7.03
CA PHE A 8 -12.42 -7.67 -6.06
C PHE A 8 -11.43 -6.67 -6.68
N TRP A 9 -10.82 -7.04 -7.81
CA TRP A 9 -9.90 -6.16 -8.53
C TRP A 9 -10.60 -4.91 -9.07
N GLY A 10 -11.82 -5.05 -9.58
CA GLY A 10 -12.65 -3.92 -10.02
C GLY A 10 -12.85 -2.90 -8.91
N GLY A 11 -13.27 -3.34 -7.72
CA GLY A 11 -13.44 -2.47 -6.55
C GLY A 11 -12.14 -1.78 -6.12
N PHE A 12 -11.02 -2.50 -6.09
CA PHE A 12 -9.71 -1.92 -5.80
C PHE A 12 -9.35 -0.79 -6.78
N PHE A 13 -9.50 -1.01 -8.08
CA PHE A 13 -9.21 0.01 -9.09
C PHE A 13 -10.19 1.18 -9.06
N THR A 14 -11.46 0.94 -8.72
CA THR A 14 -12.43 2.03 -8.51
C THR A 14 -12.01 2.93 -7.37
N VAL A 15 -11.61 2.36 -6.22
CA VAL A 15 -11.10 3.15 -5.08
C VAL A 15 -9.85 3.93 -5.48
N ALA A 16 -8.91 3.30 -6.19
CA ALA A 16 -7.70 3.97 -6.68
C ALA A 16 -8.02 5.15 -7.60
N ALA A 17 -8.97 4.99 -8.52
CA ALA A 17 -9.41 6.06 -9.42
C ALA A 17 -10.06 7.23 -8.66
N VAL A 18 -10.90 6.94 -7.66
CA VAL A 18 -11.50 7.96 -6.80
C VAL A 18 -10.43 8.72 -6.00
N MET A 19 -9.44 8.01 -5.45
CA MET A 19 -8.32 8.64 -4.73
C MET A 19 -7.49 9.54 -5.65
N LEU A 20 -7.22 9.11 -6.89
CA LEU A 20 -6.52 9.93 -7.88
C LEU A 20 -7.33 11.18 -8.24
N ALA A 21 -8.64 11.04 -8.48
CA ALA A 21 -9.52 12.18 -8.75
C ALA A 21 -9.52 13.18 -7.59
N ALA A 22 -9.62 12.70 -6.34
CA ALA A 22 -9.52 13.54 -5.16
C ALA A 22 -8.16 14.24 -5.04
N ALA A 23 -7.06 13.56 -5.39
CA ALA A 23 -5.72 14.13 -5.41
C ALA A 23 -5.59 15.27 -6.43
N MET A 24 -6.14 15.10 -7.64
CA MET A 24 -6.15 16.15 -8.67
C MET A 24 -6.97 17.37 -8.23
N VAL A 25 -8.13 17.15 -7.63
CA VAL A 25 -8.96 18.25 -7.08
C VAL A 25 -8.22 18.96 -5.95
N ALA A 26 -7.53 18.23 -5.07
CA ALA A 26 -6.71 18.82 -4.02
C ALA A 26 -5.56 19.66 -4.59
N ALA A 27 -4.92 19.19 -5.67
CA ALA A 27 -3.86 19.92 -6.38
C ALA A 27 -4.40 21.23 -6.97
N ALA A 28 -5.54 21.17 -7.66
CA ALA A 28 -6.19 22.33 -8.26
C ALA A 28 -6.61 23.39 -7.22
N ARG A 29 -6.86 22.97 -5.97
CA ARG A 29 -7.18 23.85 -4.84
C ARG A 29 -5.97 24.30 -4.02
N GLY A 30 -4.74 23.99 -4.46
CA GLY A 30 -3.51 24.43 -3.79
C GLY A 30 -3.07 23.57 -2.59
N PHE A 31 -3.73 22.44 -2.33
CA PHE A 31 -3.34 21.52 -1.25
C PHE A 31 -2.22 20.56 -1.69
N SER A 32 -1.04 21.12 -2.00
CA SER A 32 0.10 20.39 -2.60
C SER A 32 0.53 19.14 -1.81
N ARG A 33 0.52 19.18 -0.48
CA ARG A 33 0.87 18.01 0.37
C ARG A 33 -0.16 16.88 0.29
N VAL A 34 -1.44 17.22 0.23
CA VAL A 34 -2.54 16.24 0.13
C VAL A 34 -2.56 15.65 -1.29
N ALA A 35 -2.35 16.49 -2.29
CA ALA A 35 -2.21 16.07 -3.68
C ALA A 35 -1.02 15.12 -3.87
N ALA A 36 0.15 15.45 -3.32
CA ALA A 36 1.34 14.60 -3.40
C ALA A 36 1.11 13.24 -2.73
N ALA A 37 0.50 13.23 -1.54
CA ALA A 37 0.12 11.98 -0.88
C ALA A 37 -0.86 11.17 -1.76
N GLY A 38 -1.95 11.79 -2.22
CA GLY A 38 -2.93 11.17 -3.11
C GLY A 38 -2.36 10.62 -4.42
N ALA A 39 -1.42 11.35 -5.04
CA ALA A 39 -0.74 10.90 -6.24
C ALA A 39 0.10 9.64 -5.96
N THR A 40 0.86 9.61 -4.86
CA THR A 40 1.64 8.42 -4.49
C THR A 40 0.77 7.18 -4.24
N TYR A 41 -0.46 7.34 -3.74
CA TYR A 41 -1.44 6.24 -3.61
C TYR A 41 -1.83 5.63 -4.95
N SER A 42 -1.91 6.45 -6.01
CA SER A 42 -2.38 6.01 -7.33
C SER A 42 -1.30 5.30 -8.15
N VAL A 43 -0.01 5.54 -7.85
CA VAL A 43 1.12 4.95 -8.58
C VAL A 43 1.11 3.42 -8.51
N VAL A 44 0.86 2.85 -7.33
CA VAL A 44 0.89 1.39 -7.14
C VAL A 44 -0.21 0.69 -7.97
N PRO A 45 -1.50 1.08 -7.89
CA PRO A 45 -2.55 0.56 -8.76
C PRO A 45 -2.25 0.74 -10.25
N VAL A 46 -1.75 1.91 -10.68
CA VAL A 46 -1.41 2.16 -12.09
C VAL A 46 -0.33 1.19 -12.57
N LEU A 47 0.74 1.00 -11.81
CA LEU A 47 1.80 0.05 -12.16
C LEU A 47 1.28 -1.40 -12.20
N PHE A 48 0.35 -1.76 -11.31
CA PHE A 48 -0.33 -3.06 -11.36
C PHE A 48 -1.14 -3.24 -12.64
N VAL A 49 -1.93 -2.23 -13.04
CA VAL A 49 -2.69 -2.26 -14.30
C VAL A 49 -1.75 -2.36 -15.50
N CYS A 50 -0.69 -1.56 -15.54
CA CYS A 50 0.29 -1.60 -16.62
C CYS A 50 0.96 -2.97 -16.74
N ALA A 51 1.32 -3.58 -15.61
CA ALA A 51 1.87 -4.94 -15.60
C ALA A 51 0.85 -5.97 -16.09
N PHE A 52 -0.42 -5.84 -15.70
CA PHE A 52 -1.48 -6.75 -16.09
C PHE A 52 -1.86 -6.65 -17.57
N LEU A 53 -1.92 -5.43 -18.10
CA LEU A 53 -2.21 -5.15 -19.51
C LEU A 53 -1.02 -5.40 -20.45
N LYS A 54 0.12 -5.89 -19.92
CA LYS A 54 1.38 -6.08 -20.66
C LYS A 54 1.88 -4.79 -21.33
N LEU A 55 1.62 -3.64 -20.69
CA LEU A 55 2.13 -2.34 -21.12
C LEU A 55 3.58 -2.11 -20.68
N LEU A 56 4.08 -2.93 -19.74
CA LEU A 56 5.49 -2.95 -19.33
C LEU A 56 6.28 -3.88 -20.27
N PRO A 57 7.45 -3.47 -20.79
CA PRO A 57 8.31 -4.27 -21.66
C PRO A 57 9.06 -5.35 -20.85
N ILE A 58 8.30 -6.27 -20.26
CA ILE A 58 8.80 -7.38 -19.44
C ILE A 58 8.20 -8.67 -20.01
N ASP A 59 8.92 -9.30 -20.93
CA ASP A 59 8.47 -10.53 -21.60
C ASP A 59 8.78 -11.79 -20.78
N GLU A 60 9.76 -11.71 -19.87
CA GLU A 60 10.15 -12.84 -19.03
C GLU A 60 9.21 -12.98 -17.81
N PRO A 61 8.52 -14.13 -17.65
CA PRO A 61 7.50 -14.30 -16.62
C PRO A 61 8.07 -14.24 -15.19
N ASP A 62 9.31 -14.66 -15.00
CA ASP A 62 10.00 -14.60 -13.71
C ASP A 62 10.41 -13.17 -13.34
N ALA A 63 10.82 -12.36 -14.33
CA ALA A 63 11.08 -10.95 -14.13
C ALA A 63 9.80 -10.18 -13.78
N GLN A 64 8.69 -10.50 -14.45
CA GLN A 64 7.38 -9.88 -14.18
C GLN A 64 6.88 -10.20 -12.77
N SER A 65 7.01 -11.45 -12.33
CA SER A 65 6.58 -11.85 -10.97
C SER A 65 7.43 -11.22 -9.87
N ARG A 66 8.74 -11.06 -10.09
CA ARG A 66 9.63 -10.31 -9.18
C ARG A 66 9.26 -8.83 -9.12
N PHE A 67 8.99 -8.20 -10.26
CA PHE A 67 8.54 -6.81 -10.32
C PHE A 67 7.26 -6.60 -9.48
N LEU A 68 6.25 -7.45 -9.70
CA LEU A 68 5.00 -7.41 -8.95
C LEU A 68 5.21 -7.67 -7.45
N THR A 69 6.14 -8.57 -7.09
CA THR A 69 6.49 -8.84 -5.69
C THR A 69 7.06 -7.59 -5.01
N HIS A 70 8.04 -6.93 -5.64
CA HIS A 70 8.60 -5.69 -5.11
C HIS A 70 7.57 -4.57 -5.02
N LEU A 71 6.74 -4.41 -6.07
CA LEU A 71 5.65 -3.45 -6.11
C LEU A 71 4.66 -3.67 -4.96
N THR A 72 4.33 -4.93 -4.66
CA THR A 72 3.42 -5.30 -3.56
C THR A 72 4.02 -4.94 -2.20
N VAL A 73 5.30 -5.26 -1.95
CA VAL A 73 5.96 -4.96 -0.67
C VAL A 73 6.09 -3.45 -0.46
N LEU A 74 6.59 -2.73 -1.47
CA LEU A 74 6.76 -1.28 -1.41
C LEU A 74 5.42 -0.56 -1.29
N GLY A 75 4.41 -1.01 -2.06
CA GLY A 75 3.06 -0.48 -1.98
C GLY A 75 2.45 -0.68 -0.59
N SER A 76 2.51 -1.90 -0.06
CA SER A 76 1.99 -2.20 1.29
C SER A 76 2.67 -1.37 2.36
N MET A 77 4.00 -1.20 2.29
CA MET A 77 4.78 -0.36 3.19
C MET A 77 4.37 1.12 3.07
N GLY A 78 4.31 1.65 1.86
CA GLY A 78 3.94 3.05 1.60
C GLY A 78 2.54 3.38 2.12
N LEU A 79 1.55 2.56 1.73
CA LEU A 79 0.17 2.69 2.18
C LEU A 79 0.06 2.62 3.71
N THR A 80 0.76 1.67 4.33
CA THR A 80 0.77 1.52 5.79
C THR A 80 1.39 2.72 6.48
N SER A 81 2.51 3.24 5.96
CA SER A 81 3.15 4.45 6.48
C SER A 81 2.21 5.64 6.42
N GLN A 82 1.50 5.83 5.32
CA GLN A 82 0.59 6.95 5.15
C GLN A 82 -0.66 6.84 6.02
N LEU A 83 -1.25 5.64 6.14
CA LEU A 83 -2.35 5.40 7.09
C LEU A 83 -1.91 5.66 8.54
N LEU A 84 -0.70 5.25 8.91
CA LEU A 84 -0.13 5.59 10.20
C LEU A 84 0.02 7.10 10.38
N LEU A 85 0.44 7.84 9.35
CA LEU A 85 0.52 9.31 9.41
C LEU A 85 -0.86 9.95 9.61
N VAL A 86 -1.89 9.50 8.88
CA VAL A 86 -3.28 9.98 9.06
C VAL A 86 -3.77 9.69 10.47
N LEU A 87 -3.59 8.46 10.97
CA LEU A 87 -3.97 8.05 12.33
C LEU A 87 -3.17 8.78 13.43
N ARG A 88 -2.03 9.40 13.11
CA ARG A 88 -1.17 10.18 14.02
C ARG A 88 -1.50 11.67 14.00
N GLY A 89 -1.87 12.22 12.84
CA GLY A 89 -2.26 13.63 12.70
C GLY A 89 -3.39 14.06 13.64
N TYR A 90 -4.20 13.12 14.14
CA TYR A 90 -5.28 13.37 15.09
C TYR A 90 -4.85 13.62 16.55
N ARG A 91 -3.64 13.24 17.01
CA ARG A 91 -3.21 13.50 18.42
C ARG A 91 -1.68 13.64 18.54
N LYS A 92 -1.21 14.90 18.57
CA LYS A 92 0.14 15.41 18.91
C LYS A 92 1.34 14.86 18.11
N PRO A 93 2.31 15.72 17.71
CA PRO A 93 3.56 15.31 17.08
C PRO A 93 4.51 14.79 18.17
N LEU A 94 4.56 13.48 18.37
CA LEU A 94 5.60 12.84 19.18
C LEU A 94 6.35 11.84 18.32
N SER A 95 7.67 12.04 18.27
CA SER A 95 8.68 11.31 17.52
C SER A 95 8.58 9.79 17.74
N ASN A 96 7.83 9.10 16.88
CA ASN A 96 7.83 7.64 16.81
C ASN A 96 8.53 7.15 15.53
N GLN A 97 9.72 7.69 15.28
CA GLN A 97 10.74 7.10 14.40
C GLN A 97 10.84 5.58 14.54
N PRO A 98 10.79 4.95 15.74
CA PRO A 98 10.88 3.49 15.87
C PRO A 98 9.84 2.71 15.06
N LEU A 99 8.59 3.19 14.94
CA LEU A 99 7.58 2.44 14.19
C LEU A 99 7.74 2.58 12.67
N GLN A 100 8.18 3.76 12.20
CA GLN A 100 8.54 3.94 10.79
C GLN A 100 9.80 3.15 10.43
N LEU A 101 10.79 3.13 11.32
CA LEU A 101 11.98 2.32 11.18
C LEU A 101 11.64 0.83 11.19
N ALA A 102 10.78 0.37 12.09
CA ALA A 102 10.32 -1.02 12.12
C ALA A 102 9.62 -1.41 10.81
N LEU A 103 8.77 -0.53 10.25
CA LEU A 103 8.10 -0.77 8.98
C LEU A 103 9.08 -0.80 7.79
N LEU A 104 10.11 0.07 7.82
CA LEU A 104 11.18 0.07 6.82
C LEU A 104 12.00 -1.22 6.91
N VAL A 105 12.42 -1.60 8.12
CA VAL A 105 13.19 -2.83 8.38
C VAL A 105 12.38 -4.06 7.97
N SER A 106 11.08 -4.11 8.28
CA SER A 106 10.22 -5.23 7.87
C SER A 106 10.07 -5.29 6.35
N ALA A 107 9.95 -4.15 5.67
CA ALA A 107 9.88 -4.13 4.20
C ALA A 107 11.20 -4.60 3.57
N VAL A 108 12.34 -4.13 4.06
CA VAL A 108 13.67 -4.57 3.57
C VAL A 108 13.87 -6.06 3.82
N ALA A 109 13.57 -6.54 5.04
CA ALA A 109 13.63 -7.96 5.36
C ALA A 109 12.75 -8.79 4.42
N MET A 110 11.54 -8.30 4.11
CA MET A 110 10.62 -8.98 3.19
C MET A 110 11.14 -9.01 1.76
N LEU A 111 11.76 -7.93 1.27
CA LEU A 111 12.39 -7.91 -0.05
C LEU A 111 13.53 -8.93 -0.13
N VAL A 112 14.38 -9.01 0.90
CA VAL A 112 15.47 -9.99 0.98
C VAL A 112 14.92 -11.42 1.00
N LEU A 113 13.90 -11.70 1.83
CA LEU A 113 13.23 -12.99 1.89
C LEU A 113 12.62 -13.39 0.54
N CYS A 114 11.91 -12.48 -0.11
CA CYS A 114 11.32 -12.72 -1.43
C CYS A 114 12.37 -12.95 -2.52
N TRP A 115 13.58 -12.41 -2.38
CA TRP A 115 14.68 -12.59 -3.32
C TRP A 115 15.34 -13.97 -3.19
N LEU A 116 15.41 -14.51 -1.97
CA LEU A 116 15.99 -15.83 -1.67
C LEU A 116 15.11 -17.00 -2.10
N VAL A 117 13.86 -16.72 -2.45
CA VAL A 117 12.81 -17.71 -2.69
C VAL A 117 12.42 -17.68 -4.17
N PRO A 118 11.95 -18.80 -4.77
CA PRO A 118 11.52 -18.77 -6.17
C PRO A 118 10.42 -17.72 -6.43
N PRO A 119 10.35 -17.11 -7.63
CA PRO A 119 9.51 -15.94 -7.88
C PRO A 119 8.01 -16.14 -7.54
N ARG A 120 7.49 -17.35 -7.79
CA ARG A 120 6.11 -17.73 -7.45
C ARG A 120 5.83 -17.70 -5.96
N TRP A 121 6.77 -18.20 -5.16
CA TRP A 121 6.66 -18.21 -3.70
C TRP A 121 6.88 -16.82 -3.11
N GLY A 122 7.76 -16.01 -3.73
CA GLY A 122 7.94 -14.60 -3.40
C GLY A 122 6.64 -13.79 -3.51
N MET A 123 5.82 -14.04 -4.53
CA MET A 123 4.50 -13.41 -4.65
C MET A 123 3.56 -13.77 -3.49
N TRP A 124 3.50 -15.04 -3.10
CA TRP A 124 2.66 -15.47 -1.96
C TRP A 124 3.11 -14.83 -0.65
N LEU A 125 4.42 -14.79 -0.42
CA LEU A 125 5.05 -14.12 0.71
C LEU A 125 4.67 -12.63 0.74
N ALA A 126 4.86 -11.91 -0.36
CA ALA A 126 4.53 -10.48 -0.43
C ALA A 126 3.04 -10.17 -0.20
N ASN A 127 2.14 -11.01 -0.73
CA ASN A 127 0.71 -10.88 -0.46
C ASN A 127 0.38 -11.16 1.01
N GLY A 128 1.00 -12.19 1.61
CA GLY A 128 0.87 -12.47 3.04
C GLY A 128 1.33 -11.31 3.92
N TYR A 129 2.44 -10.66 3.55
CA TYR A 129 2.93 -9.45 4.21
C TYR A 129 1.94 -8.28 4.10
N GLY A 130 1.41 -8.02 2.90
CA GLY A 130 0.40 -6.99 2.69
C GLY A 130 -0.87 -7.22 3.52
N LEU A 131 -1.36 -8.46 3.55
CA LEU A 131 -2.49 -8.85 4.40
C LEU A 131 -2.20 -8.64 5.89
N ALA A 132 -1.03 -9.08 6.37
CA ALA A 132 -0.64 -8.92 7.77
C ALA A 132 -0.58 -7.44 8.20
N LEU A 133 -0.03 -6.57 7.35
CA LEU A 133 -0.04 -5.13 7.58
C LEU A 133 -1.46 -4.54 7.57
N GLY A 134 -2.28 -4.93 6.60
CA GLY A 134 -3.67 -4.50 6.49
C GLY A 134 -4.51 -4.88 7.71
N PHE A 135 -4.48 -6.16 8.10
CA PHE A 135 -5.15 -6.64 9.31
C PHE A 135 -4.60 -5.99 10.57
N GLY A 136 -3.28 -5.83 10.68
CA GLY A 136 -2.65 -5.15 11.80
C GLY A 136 -3.18 -3.71 11.97
N LEU A 137 -3.32 -2.97 10.87
CA LEU A 137 -3.89 -1.62 10.88
C LEU A 137 -5.37 -1.60 11.26
N ILE A 138 -6.17 -2.53 10.73
CA ILE A 138 -7.59 -2.65 11.11
C ILE A 138 -7.70 -2.91 12.61
N VAL A 139 -6.92 -3.85 13.14
CA VAL A 139 -6.90 -4.16 14.59
C VAL A 139 -6.46 -2.93 15.40
N LEU A 140 -5.45 -2.19 14.96
CA LEU A 140 -5.01 -0.97 15.63
C LEU A 140 -6.07 0.13 15.58
N ALA A 141 -6.73 0.32 14.45
CA ALA A 141 -7.82 1.28 14.27
C ALA A 141 -9.02 0.94 15.16
N LEU A 142 -9.44 -0.33 15.19
CA LEU A 142 -10.50 -0.84 16.05
C LEU A 142 -10.13 -0.70 17.52
N ARG A 143 -8.91 -1.09 17.93
CA ARG A 143 -8.43 -0.91 19.31
C ARG A 143 -8.44 0.56 19.72
N LYS A 144 -8.05 1.47 18.83
CA LYS A 144 -8.13 2.92 19.10
C LYS A 144 -9.58 3.41 19.20
N ALA A 145 -10.47 2.96 18.33
CA ALA A 145 -11.88 3.31 18.37
C ALA A 145 -12.55 2.84 19.67
N VAL A 146 -12.29 1.58 20.07
CA VAL A 146 -12.82 0.96 21.30
C VAL A 146 -12.26 1.62 22.56
N ARG A 147 -10.97 1.99 22.57
CA ARG A 147 -10.36 2.70 23.72
C ARG A 147 -10.89 4.13 23.90
N GLY A 148 -11.65 4.63 22.93
CA GLY A 148 -12.33 5.91 23.01
C GLY A 148 -11.36 7.09 22.92
N THR A 149 -11.72 8.05 22.10
CA THR A 149 -11.43 9.44 22.42
C THR A 149 -12.05 9.72 23.80
N ARG A 150 -11.25 9.64 24.87
CA ARG A 150 -11.50 10.51 26.03
C ARG A 150 -11.47 11.92 25.46
N VAL A 151 -12.65 12.45 25.16
CA VAL A 151 -12.88 13.88 24.92
C VAL A 151 -12.55 14.50 26.28
N ALA A 152 -11.40 15.16 26.32
CA ALA A 152 -11.00 16.06 27.39
C ALA A 152 -10.85 17.43 26.73
#